data_AF-A0A1F8A7T7-F1
#
_entry.id   AF-A0A1F8A7T7-F1
#
_cell.length_a   1.000
_cell.length_b   1.000
_cell.length_c   1.000
_cell.angle_alpha   90.00
_cell.angle_beta   90.00
_cell.angle_gamma   90.00
#
_symmetry.space_group_name_H-M   'P 1'
#
loop_
_entity.id
_entity.type
_entity.pdbx_description
1 polymer ?
#
loop_
_entity_poly.entity_id
_entity_poly.type
_entity_poly.pdbx_seq_one_letter_code
_entity_poly.pdbx_strand_id
1 'polypeptide(L)'
;MATVIIVGAGAGGIATAARLAQQGFHVKVVEQHGFIGGRCSIISKDGYRFDQGPSLLLMREVFEETFEELGSSLKQENIHLVKCEPNYCVWFPDMDMIELSTDLTRLKEQIQHYEGPDGFPRFCAFLNEAGTHYNLSLAHMLRKNFPRLLSLLRWDVLKSLIFIHPWTNTYARAARYFYSEKMRRVWTFGSMYMGMSPYRAPATYSLLQYIETVDGIWYPEGGFQTVLRALADIGQRSGVEYILNSPVKSILLDDRERFAKGILLEDGKELYADLVVINADLVYAYNELLRKTRRSHDLKQRPASCSSISFFWSFDEKLPHLQAHNIFLAEEYRRSFDAIFEEHLMPDEPSFYVNIPSKVDPTAAPPGKEAVVVLVPVGHLTSENETQLEEQKWDTLVSQTRQIVLDTIEARTGLQGLRPRLVHEMVETPLTWEEKYNLDRGAILGLSHSFFNVLSFRPKTKHPDIERLYFVGASTHPGTGVPVCLAGSKLVTQQIVEDWNMGIEQKSRTGFILTVVMALLALAVSFLWKQH
;
A
#
# COMPACT_ATOMS: atom_id res chain seq x y z
N MET A 1 22.64 21.19 10.51
CA MET A 1 21.33 20.57 10.18
C MET A 1 21.41 19.10 10.49
N ALA A 2 20.30 18.50 10.93
CA ALA A 2 20.26 17.08 11.25
C ALA A 2 20.27 16.22 9.98
N THR A 3 20.89 15.05 10.06
CA THR A 3 21.02 14.10 8.95
C THR A 3 20.06 12.93 9.12
N VAL A 4 19.42 12.52 8.04
CA VAL A 4 18.46 11.41 8.02
C VAL A 4 18.83 10.44 6.91
N ILE A 5 18.88 9.15 7.24
CA ILE A 5 18.91 8.08 6.24
C ILE A 5 17.54 7.41 6.19
N ILE A 6 16.98 7.29 4.99
CA ILE A 6 15.74 6.55 4.72
C ILE A 6 16.09 5.29 3.94
N VAL A 7 15.73 4.12 4.48
CA VAL A 7 15.98 2.81 3.86
C VAL A 7 14.76 2.41 3.03
N GLY A 8 14.88 2.49 1.71
CA GLY A 8 13.88 2.16 0.71
C GLY A 8 13.19 3.39 0.11
N ALA A 9 13.13 3.44 -1.22
CA ALA A 9 12.50 4.48 -2.03
C ALA A 9 11.09 4.09 -2.49
N GLY A 10 10.28 3.47 -1.62
CA GLY A 10 8.85 3.30 -1.88
C GLY A 10 8.04 4.58 -1.61
N ALA A 11 6.73 4.54 -1.85
CA ALA A 11 5.85 5.72 -1.69
C ALA A 11 6.00 6.44 -0.33
N GLY A 12 6.04 5.68 0.77
CA GLY A 12 6.25 6.23 2.11
C GLY A 12 7.61 6.89 2.28
N GLY A 13 8.68 6.21 1.87
CA GLY A 13 10.06 6.71 1.93
C GLY A 13 10.29 7.97 1.10
N ILE A 14 9.81 7.99 -0.16
CA ILE A 14 9.90 9.16 -1.05
C ILE A 14 9.19 10.36 -0.43
N ALA A 15 7.94 10.18 0.00
CA ALA A 15 7.14 11.27 0.55
C ALA A 15 7.72 11.78 1.88
N THR A 16 8.19 10.89 2.78
CA THR A 16 8.88 11.29 4.01
C THR A 16 10.17 12.02 3.71
N ALA A 17 10.92 11.62 2.68
CA ALA A 17 12.17 12.29 2.29
C ALA A 17 11.92 13.75 1.89
N ALA A 18 10.97 13.98 0.98
CA ALA A 18 10.62 15.31 0.50
C ALA A 18 10.13 16.19 1.66
N ARG A 19 9.27 15.66 2.54
CA ARG A 19 8.74 16.39 3.70
C ARG A 19 9.84 16.75 4.70
N LEU A 20 10.73 15.83 5.05
CA LEU A 20 11.83 16.10 5.97
C LEU A 20 12.84 17.11 5.40
N ALA A 21 13.14 17.03 4.09
CA ALA A 21 14.00 18.00 3.45
C ALA A 21 13.44 19.44 3.54
N GLN A 22 12.14 19.62 3.36
CA GLN A 22 11.48 20.91 3.56
C GLN A 22 11.49 21.41 5.01
N GLN A 23 11.61 20.50 5.98
CA GLN A 23 11.82 20.84 7.39
C GLN A 23 13.30 21.11 7.73
N GLY A 24 14.19 21.18 6.74
CA GLY A 24 15.61 21.53 6.91
C GLY A 24 16.51 20.36 7.32
N PHE A 25 16.07 19.11 7.14
CA PHE A 25 16.92 17.94 7.33
C PHE A 25 17.73 17.65 6.06
N HIS A 26 18.96 17.17 6.22
CA HIS A 26 19.73 16.58 5.13
C HIS A 26 19.36 15.11 4.99
N VAL A 27 18.68 14.77 3.90
CA VAL A 27 18.10 13.44 3.72
C VAL A 27 18.82 12.66 2.63
N LYS A 28 19.18 11.41 2.95
CA LYS A 28 19.62 10.41 1.98
C LYS A 28 18.61 9.28 1.93
N VAL A 29 18.12 8.95 0.74
CA VAL A 29 17.29 7.76 0.50
C VAL A 29 18.19 6.69 -0.11
N VAL A 30 18.24 5.52 0.52
CA VAL A 30 19.08 4.39 0.10
C VAL A 30 18.18 3.27 -0.39
N GLU A 31 18.33 2.88 -1.64
CA GLU A 31 17.45 1.95 -2.36
C GLU A 31 18.25 0.82 -2.98
N GLN A 32 17.77 -0.41 -2.80
CA GLN A 32 18.45 -1.61 -3.29
C GLN A 32 18.39 -1.73 -4.82
N HIS A 33 17.33 -1.21 -5.45
CA HIS A 33 17.15 -1.28 -6.89
C HIS A 33 17.72 -0.07 -7.63
N GLY A 34 17.85 -0.21 -8.95
CA GLY A 34 18.21 0.88 -9.86
C GLY A 34 17.08 1.85 -10.17
N PHE A 35 15.94 1.76 -9.47
CA PHE A 35 14.75 2.58 -9.69
C PHE A 35 14.05 2.90 -8.36
N ILE A 36 13.19 3.92 -8.38
CA ILE A 36 12.37 4.34 -7.25
C ILE A 36 10.91 3.87 -7.41
N GLY A 37 10.16 3.86 -6.31
CA GLY A 37 8.72 3.57 -6.28
C GLY A 37 8.38 2.23 -5.60
N GLY A 38 9.35 1.33 -5.44
CA GLY A 38 9.13 0.00 -4.86
C GLY A 38 8.07 -0.76 -5.65
N ARG A 39 7.03 -1.26 -4.98
CA ARG A 39 5.86 -1.91 -5.61
C ARG A 39 5.07 -1.00 -6.57
N CYS A 40 5.21 0.31 -6.45
CA CYS A 40 4.65 1.27 -7.39
C CYS A 40 5.69 1.59 -8.46
N SER A 41 5.98 0.57 -9.27
CA SER A 41 6.97 0.58 -10.34
C SER A 41 6.32 0.21 -11.66
N ILE A 42 7.09 0.39 -12.72
CA ILE A 42 6.69 0.09 -14.09
C ILE A 42 7.64 -0.97 -14.64
N ILE A 43 7.07 -1.96 -15.34
CA ILE A 43 7.80 -2.86 -16.22
C ILE A 43 7.65 -2.34 -17.65
N SER A 44 8.73 -2.34 -18.42
CA SER A 44 8.69 -1.96 -19.83
C SER A 44 9.47 -2.95 -20.69
N LYS A 45 8.85 -3.39 -21.79
CA LYS A 45 9.44 -4.36 -22.71
C LYS A 45 8.92 -4.11 -24.12
N ASP A 46 9.83 -3.92 -25.09
CA ASP A 46 9.52 -3.83 -26.52
C ASP A 46 8.39 -2.84 -26.89
N GLY A 47 8.33 -1.70 -26.18
CA GLY A 47 7.32 -0.65 -26.37
C GLY A 47 6.02 -0.85 -25.58
N TYR A 48 5.88 -1.95 -24.83
CA TYR A 48 4.80 -2.19 -23.88
C TYR A 48 5.20 -1.73 -22.49
N ARG A 49 4.25 -1.14 -21.76
CA ARG A 49 4.40 -0.65 -20.40
C ARG A 49 3.32 -1.23 -19.50
N PHE A 50 3.74 -1.70 -18.32
CA PHE A 50 2.87 -2.33 -17.34
C PHE A 50 3.07 -1.68 -15.98
N ASP A 51 1.99 -1.31 -15.31
CA ASP A 51 2.03 -0.96 -13.89
C ASP A 51 2.16 -2.24 -13.07
N GLN A 52 3.25 -2.35 -12.30
CA GLN A 52 3.59 -3.60 -11.62
C GLN A 52 2.73 -3.86 -10.38
N GLY A 53 2.25 -2.80 -9.72
CA GLY A 53 1.45 -2.91 -8.51
C GLY A 53 0.13 -2.13 -8.62
N PRO A 54 0.09 -0.87 -8.18
CA PRO A 54 -1.14 -0.08 -8.18
C PRO A 54 -1.53 0.30 -9.61
N SER A 55 -2.78 0.05 -9.97
CA SER A 55 -3.39 0.50 -11.23
C SER A 55 -4.64 1.37 -11.03
N LEU A 56 -5.10 1.52 -9.79
CA LEU A 56 -6.27 2.33 -9.44
C LEU A 56 -5.84 3.47 -8.53
N LEU A 57 -5.94 4.71 -9.00
CA LEU A 57 -5.72 5.89 -8.18
C LEU A 57 -7.06 6.29 -7.55
N LEU A 58 -7.16 6.03 -6.25
CA LEU A 58 -8.30 6.38 -5.40
C LEU A 58 -7.87 7.45 -4.39
N MET A 59 -8.85 8.17 -3.83
CA MET A 59 -8.59 9.23 -2.85
C MET A 59 -7.69 10.33 -3.41
N ARG A 60 -8.08 10.90 -4.57
CA ARG A 60 -7.31 11.94 -5.27
C ARG A 60 -6.96 13.10 -4.35
N GLU A 61 -7.81 13.43 -3.38
CA GLU A 61 -7.58 14.48 -2.39
C GLU A 61 -6.31 14.25 -1.56
N VAL A 62 -5.90 13.01 -1.28
CA VAL A 62 -4.69 12.72 -0.50
C VAL A 62 -3.43 12.99 -1.32
N PHE A 63 -3.50 12.74 -2.63
CA PHE A 63 -2.42 13.08 -3.55
C PHE A 63 -2.30 14.60 -3.66
N GLU A 64 -3.41 15.29 -3.94
CA GLU A 64 -3.46 16.76 -4.03
C GLU A 64 -2.92 17.43 -2.76
N GLU A 65 -3.42 17.03 -1.58
CA GLU A 65 -2.91 17.51 -0.28
C GLU A 65 -1.41 17.27 -0.12
N THR A 66 -0.88 16.14 -0.60
CA THR A 66 0.55 15.84 -0.51
C THR A 66 1.40 16.76 -1.38
N PHE A 67 0.98 17.05 -2.62
CA PHE A 67 1.70 17.98 -3.49
C PHE A 67 1.60 19.42 -2.96
N GLU A 68 0.42 19.84 -2.50
CA GLU A 68 0.19 21.19 -1.95
C GLU A 68 1.05 21.45 -0.71
N GLU A 69 1.12 20.50 0.20
CA GLU A 69 1.97 20.60 1.40
C GLU A 69 3.46 20.65 1.07
N LEU A 70 3.85 20.10 -0.09
CA LEU A 70 5.20 20.20 -0.61
C LEU A 70 5.41 21.45 -1.48
N GLY A 71 4.47 22.39 -1.51
CA GLY A 71 4.58 23.65 -2.24
C GLY A 71 4.45 23.49 -3.76
N SER A 72 3.79 22.43 -4.23
CA SER A 72 3.52 22.18 -5.65
C SER A 72 2.06 21.73 -5.86
N SER A 73 1.75 21.20 -7.04
CA SER A 73 0.46 20.62 -7.41
C SER A 73 0.65 19.57 -8.50
N LEU A 74 -0.31 18.66 -8.66
CA LEU A 74 -0.29 17.67 -9.75
C LEU A 74 -0.08 18.34 -11.11
N LYS A 75 -0.74 19.48 -11.34
CA LYS A 75 -0.62 20.26 -12.59
C LYS A 75 0.78 20.85 -12.79
N GLN A 76 1.41 21.38 -11.75
CA GLN A 76 2.76 21.96 -11.84
C GLN A 76 3.82 20.90 -12.15
N GLU A 77 3.61 19.68 -11.68
CA GLU A 77 4.49 18.55 -11.98
C GLU A 77 4.10 17.77 -13.25
N ASN A 78 3.20 18.33 -14.08
CA ASN A 78 2.72 17.74 -15.33
C ASN A 78 2.10 16.34 -15.17
N ILE A 79 1.42 16.09 -14.05
CA ILE A 79 0.68 14.85 -13.84
C ILE A 79 -0.76 15.05 -14.33
N HIS A 80 -1.08 14.40 -15.43
CA HIS A 80 -2.43 14.35 -15.98
C HIS A 80 -3.14 13.10 -15.47
N LEU A 81 -4.23 13.30 -14.72
CA LEU A 81 -5.09 12.22 -14.26
C LEU A 81 -6.28 12.08 -15.21
N VAL A 82 -6.45 10.88 -15.75
CA VAL A 82 -7.59 10.50 -16.59
C VAL A 82 -8.55 9.69 -15.75
N LYS A 83 -9.84 10.02 -15.80
CA LYS A 83 -10.87 9.23 -15.14
C LYS A 83 -11.16 7.98 -15.96
N CYS A 84 -11.17 6.82 -15.33
CA CYS A 84 -11.52 5.56 -15.97
C CYS A 84 -13.05 5.47 -16.10
N GLU A 85 -13.55 5.45 -17.34
CA GLU A 85 -14.98 5.30 -17.63
C GLU A 85 -15.21 4.14 -18.63
N PRO A 86 -15.93 3.08 -18.25
CA PRO A 86 -16.47 2.80 -16.91
C PRO A 86 -15.36 2.60 -15.86
N ASN A 87 -15.75 2.58 -14.57
CA ASN A 87 -14.82 2.29 -13.47
C ASN A 87 -14.19 0.90 -13.68
N TYR A 88 -15.04 -0.12 -13.84
CA TYR A 88 -14.66 -1.48 -14.24
C TYR A 88 -15.88 -2.32 -14.64
N CYS A 89 -15.63 -3.42 -15.34
CA CYS A 89 -16.62 -4.45 -15.64
C CYS A 89 -16.42 -5.68 -14.76
N VAL A 90 -17.51 -6.24 -14.22
CA VAL A 90 -17.51 -7.50 -13.44
C VAL A 90 -18.12 -8.61 -14.27
N TRP A 91 -17.34 -9.65 -14.55
CA TRP A 91 -17.70 -10.80 -15.39
C TRP A 91 -18.00 -12.04 -14.55
N PHE A 92 -19.15 -12.67 -14.82
CA PHE A 92 -19.66 -13.82 -14.07
C PHE A 92 -19.48 -15.14 -14.85
N PRO A 93 -19.51 -16.30 -14.15
CA PRO A 93 -19.43 -17.62 -14.78
C PRO A 93 -20.52 -17.87 -15.83
N ASP A 94 -21.70 -17.30 -15.65
CA ASP A 94 -22.83 -17.41 -16.56
C ASP A 94 -22.76 -16.44 -17.76
N MET A 95 -21.55 -15.94 -18.06
CA MET A 95 -21.25 -15.01 -19.17
C MET A 95 -21.90 -13.62 -19.04
N ASP A 96 -22.52 -13.35 -17.91
CA ASP A 96 -23.11 -12.06 -17.62
C ASP A 96 -22.05 -11.03 -17.22
N MET A 97 -22.35 -9.74 -17.42
CA MET A 97 -21.42 -8.64 -17.16
C MET A 97 -22.14 -7.45 -16.55
N ILE A 98 -21.62 -6.96 -15.42
CA ILE A 98 -22.10 -5.75 -14.75
C ILE A 98 -21.07 -4.64 -14.92
N GLU A 99 -21.47 -3.55 -15.55
CA GLU A 99 -20.65 -2.33 -15.66
C GLU A 99 -20.83 -1.45 -14.43
N LEU A 100 -19.74 -1.14 -13.73
CA LEU A 100 -19.73 -0.12 -12.68
C LEU A 100 -19.21 1.20 -13.22
N SER A 101 -19.91 2.30 -12.91
CA SER A 101 -19.57 3.62 -13.40
C SER A 101 -19.93 4.68 -12.37
N THR A 102 -19.22 5.81 -12.42
CA THR A 102 -19.64 7.03 -11.71
C THR A 102 -20.84 7.72 -12.35
N ASP A 103 -21.21 7.35 -13.59
CA ASP A 103 -22.46 7.78 -14.20
C ASP A 103 -23.64 7.04 -13.55
N LEU A 104 -24.31 7.72 -12.62
CA LEU A 104 -25.45 7.17 -11.89
C LEU A 104 -26.63 6.81 -12.80
N THR A 105 -26.73 7.38 -14.01
CA THR A 105 -27.78 7.02 -14.96
C THR A 105 -27.54 5.63 -15.51
N ARG A 106 -26.30 5.36 -15.97
CA ARG A 106 -25.89 4.02 -16.43
C ARG A 106 -25.94 3.00 -15.30
N LEU A 107 -25.39 3.36 -14.13
CA LEU A 107 -25.35 2.47 -12.98
C LEU A 107 -26.76 2.14 -12.46
N LYS A 108 -27.71 3.08 -12.55
CA LYS A 108 -29.11 2.83 -12.19
C LYS A 108 -29.73 1.73 -13.04
N GLU A 109 -29.51 1.76 -14.36
CA GLU A 109 -30.03 0.73 -15.26
C GLU A 109 -29.49 -0.65 -14.89
N GLN A 110 -28.18 -0.74 -14.63
CA GLN A 110 -27.53 -1.96 -14.14
C GLN A 110 -28.18 -2.43 -12.83
N ILE A 111 -28.30 -1.57 -11.82
CA ILE A 111 -28.88 -1.95 -10.53
C ILE A 111 -30.33 -2.42 -10.70
N GLN A 112 -31.16 -1.68 -11.42
CA GLN A 112 -32.59 -2.01 -11.57
C GLN A 112 -32.81 -3.30 -12.35
N HIS A 113 -31.90 -3.67 -13.26
CA HIS A 113 -31.94 -4.96 -13.95
C HIS A 113 -31.91 -6.14 -12.98
N TYR A 114 -31.03 -6.12 -11.96
CA TYR A 114 -30.86 -7.23 -11.03
C TYR A 114 -31.69 -7.12 -9.74
N GLU A 115 -32.00 -5.89 -9.30
CA GLU A 115 -32.62 -5.61 -8.00
C GLU A 115 -34.07 -5.11 -8.10
N GLY A 116 -34.59 -4.98 -9.32
CA GLY A 116 -35.90 -4.40 -9.61
C GLY A 116 -35.95 -2.88 -9.44
N PRO A 117 -37.14 -2.26 -9.61
CA PRO A 117 -37.29 -0.80 -9.58
C PRO A 117 -36.85 -0.19 -8.24
N ASP A 118 -37.07 -0.89 -7.13
CA ASP A 118 -36.69 -0.49 -5.77
C ASP A 118 -35.20 -0.70 -5.45
N GLY A 119 -34.45 -1.33 -6.36
CA GLY A 119 -33.02 -1.58 -6.19
C GLY A 119 -32.19 -0.31 -6.08
N PHE A 120 -32.45 0.68 -6.94
CA PHE A 120 -31.68 1.92 -6.96
C PHE A 120 -31.84 2.76 -5.69
N PRO A 121 -33.06 2.95 -5.12
CA PRO A 121 -33.21 3.52 -3.78
C PRO A 121 -32.42 2.79 -2.69
N ARG A 122 -32.39 1.45 -2.69
CA ARG A 122 -31.58 0.67 -1.72
C ARG A 122 -30.09 0.89 -1.93
N PHE A 123 -29.63 0.94 -3.19
CA PHE A 123 -28.26 1.31 -3.53
C PHE A 123 -27.88 2.70 -3.01
N CYS A 124 -28.75 3.71 -3.18
CA CYS A 124 -28.51 5.05 -2.65
C CYS A 124 -28.36 5.02 -1.12
N ALA A 125 -29.17 4.21 -0.42
CA ALA A 125 -29.07 4.03 1.02
C ALA A 125 -27.75 3.33 1.43
N PHE A 126 -27.29 2.34 0.67
CA PHE A 126 -25.97 1.72 0.83
C PHE A 126 -24.85 2.74 0.64
N LEU A 127 -24.92 3.54 -0.42
CA LEU A 127 -23.91 4.55 -0.74
C LEU A 127 -23.82 5.64 0.34
N ASN A 128 -24.96 6.06 0.90
CA ASN A 128 -24.99 6.99 2.03
C ASN A 128 -24.31 6.43 3.29
N GLU A 129 -24.55 5.15 3.60
CA GLU A 129 -23.86 4.47 4.70
C GLU A 129 -22.35 4.35 4.42
N ALA A 130 -21.97 3.91 3.22
CA ALA A 130 -20.58 3.78 2.81
C ALA A 130 -19.85 5.14 2.81
N GLY A 131 -20.53 6.23 2.46
CA GLY A 131 -20.01 7.60 2.57
C GLY A 131 -19.80 8.05 4.01
N THR A 132 -20.69 7.62 4.92
CA THR A 132 -20.48 7.82 6.37
C THR A 132 -19.25 7.07 6.85
N HIS A 133 -19.06 5.81 6.40
CA HIS A 133 -17.85 5.04 6.70
C HIS A 133 -16.60 5.75 6.17
N TYR A 134 -16.62 6.27 4.94
CA TYR A 134 -15.51 7.00 4.33
C TYR A 134 -15.13 8.25 5.12
N ASN A 135 -16.09 9.16 5.31
CA ASN A 135 -15.85 10.46 5.94
C ASN A 135 -15.31 10.30 7.37
N LEU A 136 -15.91 9.39 8.16
CA LEU A 136 -15.46 9.14 9.53
C LEU A 136 -14.08 8.46 9.57
N SER A 137 -13.82 7.50 8.69
CA SER A 137 -12.52 6.82 8.63
C SER A 137 -11.40 7.77 8.21
N LEU A 138 -11.63 8.61 7.20
CA LEU A 138 -10.66 9.60 6.74
C LEU A 138 -10.34 10.62 7.85
N ALA A 139 -11.37 11.21 8.46
CA ALA A 139 -11.21 12.26 9.46
C ALA A 139 -10.63 11.77 10.79
N HIS A 140 -11.07 10.61 11.27
CA HIS A 140 -10.78 10.15 12.63
C HIS A 140 -9.78 9.01 12.72
N MET A 141 -9.54 8.26 11.64
CA MET A 141 -8.64 7.09 11.65
C MET A 141 -7.39 7.30 10.80
N LEU A 142 -7.53 7.65 9.52
CA LEU A 142 -6.39 7.71 8.60
C LEU A 142 -5.43 8.87 8.92
N ARG A 143 -5.99 10.05 9.22
CA ARG A 143 -5.23 11.29 9.46
C ARG A 143 -4.66 11.42 10.88
N LYS A 144 -4.85 10.41 11.74
CA LYS A 144 -4.45 10.48 13.16
C LYS A 144 -3.50 9.34 13.53
N ASN A 145 -2.57 9.63 14.43
CA ASN A 145 -1.70 8.62 15.03
C ASN A 145 -2.36 7.97 16.26
N PHE A 146 -2.11 6.68 16.46
CA PHE A 146 -2.67 5.83 17.53
C PHE A 146 -1.58 5.15 18.36
N PRO A 147 -0.72 5.91 19.06
CA PRO A 147 0.48 5.37 19.71
C PRO A 147 0.20 4.46 20.91
N ARG A 148 -1.00 4.52 21.51
CA ARG A 148 -1.41 3.77 22.70
C ARG A 148 -2.87 3.33 22.59
N LEU A 149 -3.26 2.29 23.34
CA LEU A 149 -4.67 1.84 23.41
C LEU A 149 -5.62 2.94 23.89
N LEU A 150 -5.17 3.81 24.80
CA LEU A 150 -5.95 4.97 25.25
C LEU A 150 -6.28 5.96 24.12
N SER A 151 -5.54 5.93 23.00
CA SER A 151 -5.87 6.73 21.81
C SER A 151 -7.17 6.29 21.13
N LEU A 152 -7.65 5.06 21.38
CA LEU A 152 -8.96 4.58 20.92
C LEU A 152 -10.12 5.14 21.74
N LEU A 153 -9.86 5.62 22.97
CA LEU A 153 -10.87 6.22 23.84
C LEU A 153 -11.17 7.69 23.52
N ARG A 154 -10.58 8.24 22.45
CA ARG A 154 -10.92 9.60 22.01
C ARG A 154 -12.41 9.64 21.64
N TRP A 155 -13.10 10.67 22.14
CA TRP A 155 -14.56 10.77 22.05
C TRP A 155 -15.08 10.75 20.61
N ASP A 156 -14.33 11.35 19.69
CA ASP A 156 -14.63 11.35 18.26
C ASP A 156 -14.50 9.95 17.63
N VAL A 157 -13.50 9.17 18.04
CA VAL A 157 -13.32 7.77 17.61
C VAL A 157 -14.46 6.90 18.15
N LEU A 158 -14.76 6.99 19.45
CA LEU A 158 -15.83 6.21 20.08
C LEU A 158 -17.21 6.49 19.47
N LYS A 159 -17.53 7.77 19.22
CA LYS A 159 -18.76 8.16 18.50
C LYS A 159 -18.80 7.56 17.10
N SER A 160 -17.68 7.55 16.40
CA SER A 160 -17.59 7.00 15.05
C SER A 160 -17.86 5.49 15.00
N LEU A 161 -17.44 4.73 16.02
CA LEU A 161 -17.62 3.26 16.07
C LEU A 161 -19.09 2.82 15.93
N ILE A 162 -20.03 3.62 16.43
CA ILE A 162 -21.48 3.36 16.32
C ILE A 162 -21.92 3.38 14.85
N PHE A 163 -21.38 4.29 14.06
CA PHE A 163 -21.81 4.54 12.69
C PHE A 163 -21.02 3.77 11.64
N ILE A 164 -19.80 3.32 11.96
CA ILE A 164 -18.95 2.61 11.00
C ILE A 164 -19.09 1.08 11.03
N HIS A 165 -19.88 0.54 11.98
CA HIS A 165 -20.25 -0.88 12.06
C HIS A 165 -19.08 -1.89 12.00
N PRO A 166 -18.01 -1.74 12.82
CA PRO A 166 -16.81 -2.57 12.73
C PRO A 166 -17.01 -4.04 13.13
N TRP A 167 -18.11 -4.36 13.82
CA TRP A 167 -18.41 -5.72 14.32
C TRP A 167 -19.19 -6.60 13.33
N THR A 168 -19.58 -6.05 12.18
CA THR A 168 -20.22 -6.81 11.10
C THR A 168 -19.28 -6.93 9.92
N ASN A 169 -19.42 -7.97 9.09
CA ASN A 169 -18.64 -8.09 7.86
C ASN A 169 -19.31 -7.41 6.66
N THR A 170 -18.50 -7.09 5.66
CA THR A 170 -18.90 -6.34 4.47
C THR A 170 -20.00 -7.06 3.70
N TYR A 171 -19.92 -8.39 3.55
CA TYR A 171 -20.94 -9.18 2.85
C TYR A 171 -22.31 -9.16 3.55
N ALA A 172 -22.33 -9.42 4.86
CA ALA A 172 -23.54 -9.40 5.66
C ALA A 172 -24.18 -8.00 5.69
N ARG A 173 -23.37 -6.93 5.68
CA ARG A 173 -23.88 -5.57 5.61
C ARG A 173 -24.48 -5.25 4.25
N ALA A 174 -23.79 -5.60 3.16
CA ALA A 174 -24.28 -5.41 1.79
C ALA A 174 -25.60 -6.17 1.53
N ALA A 175 -25.76 -7.36 2.12
CA ALA A 175 -26.98 -8.17 1.98
C ALA A 175 -28.25 -7.50 2.53
N ARG A 176 -28.14 -6.43 3.31
CA ARG A 176 -29.29 -5.60 3.76
C ARG A 176 -29.86 -4.72 2.64
N TYR A 177 -29.04 -4.40 1.64
CA TYR A 177 -29.38 -3.49 0.55
C TYR A 177 -29.58 -4.21 -0.78
N PHE A 178 -28.79 -5.26 -1.02
CA PHE A 178 -28.83 -6.04 -2.26
C PHE A 178 -29.40 -7.43 -2.00
N TYR A 179 -30.38 -7.82 -2.81
CA TYR A 179 -31.08 -9.10 -2.67
C TYR A 179 -30.55 -10.14 -3.64
N SER A 180 -30.14 -9.73 -4.83
CA SER A 180 -29.45 -10.60 -5.78
C SER A 180 -28.06 -10.96 -5.25
N GLU A 181 -27.65 -12.19 -5.52
CA GLU A 181 -26.31 -12.64 -5.15
C GLU A 181 -25.23 -11.89 -5.94
N LYS A 182 -25.46 -11.65 -7.24
CA LYS A 182 -24.55 -10.90 -8.11
C LYS A 182 -24.24 -9.52 -7.53
N MET A 183 -25.23 -8.73 -7.14
CA MET A 183 -24.98 -7.40 -6.57
C MET A 183 -24.27 -7.46 -5.22
N ARG A 184 -24.56 -8.46 -4.37
CA ARG A 184 -23.78 -8.65 -3.15
C ARG A 184 -22.31 -8.93 -3.45
N ARG A 185 -22.00 -9.76 -4.45
CA ARG A 185 -20.61 -10.03 -4.86
C ARG A 185 -19.93 -8.77 -5.40
N VAL A 186 -20.58 -8.04 -6.30
CA VAL A 186 -20.09 -6.77 -6.88
C VAL A 186 -19.67 -5.77 -5.79
N TRP A 187 -20.57 -5.50 -4.84
CA TRP A 187 -20.35 -4.48 -3.81
C TRP A 187 -19.52 -4.95 -2.61
N THR A 188 -18.97 -6.17 -2.65
CA THR A 188 -18.16 -6.72 -1.56
C THR A 188 -16.78 -7.16 -2.00
N PHE A 189 -16.57 -7.39 -3.30
CA PHE A 189 -15.28 -7.81 -3.86
C PHE A 189 -14.14 -6.83 -3.56
N GLY A 190 -14.43 -5.52 -3.44
CA GLY A 190 -13.43 -4.51 -3.08
C GLY A 190 -12.67 -4.77 -1.77
N SER A 191 -13.14 -5.67 -0.90
CA SER A 191 -12.37 -6.16 0.25
C SER A 191 -11.01 -6.80 -0.14
N MET A 192 -10.88 -7.29 -1.38
CA MET A 192 -9.62 -7.79 -1.93
C MET A 192 -8.53 -6.73 -2.06
N TYR A 193 -8.87 -5.45 -2.12
CA TYR A 193 -7.88 -4.37 -2.20
C TYR A 193 -7.07 -4.27 -0.90
N MET A 194 -7.63 -4.81 0.18
CA MET A 194 -7.01 -4.93 1.49
C MET A 194 -6.49 -6.35 1.76
N GLY A 195 -6.59 -7.26 0.78
CA GLY A 195 -6.21 -8.66 0.94
C GLY A 195 -7.02 -9.34 2.03
N MET A 196 -8.34 -9.24 1.97
CA MET A 196 -9.25 -9.86 2.93
C MET A 196 -10.48 -10.47 2.26
N SER A 197 -11.03 -11.49 2.90
CA SER A 197 -12.33 -12.05 2.56
C SER A 197 -13.49 -11.10 2.92
N PRO A 198 -14.49 -10.88 2.05
CA PRO A 198 -15.65 -10.03 2.34
C PRO A 198 -16.51 -10.58 3.50
N TYR A 199 -16.37 -11.87 3.81
CA TYR A 199 -17.04 -12.54 4.92
C TYR A 199 -16.38 -12.29 6.28
N ARG A 200 -15.16 -11.73 6.29
CA ARG A 200 -14.39 -11.38 7.50
C ARG A 200 -14.03 -9.91 7.59
N ALA A 201 -13.91 -9.23 6.44
CA ALA A 201 -13.58 -7.81 6.38
C ALA A 201 -14.66 -6.97 7.09
N PRO A 202 -14.30 -6.14 8.08
CA PRO A 202 -15.20 -5.19 8.74
C PRO A 202 -16.01 -4.35 7.74
N ALA A 203 -17.28 -4.10 8.03
CA ALA A 203 -18.18 -3.36 7.15
C ALA A 203 -17.72 -1.91 6.89
N THR A 204 -16.83 -1.37 7.73
CA THR A 204 -16.15 -0.08 7.51
C THR A 204 -15.51 0.00 6.13
N TYR A 205 -15.04 -1.13 5.58
CA TYR A 205 -14.37 -1.19 4.28
C TYR A 205 -15.30 -0.99 3.07
N SER A 206 -16.63 -0.88 3.27
CA SER A 206 -17.52 -0.38 2.20
C SER A 206 -17.16 1.04 1.75
N LEU A 207 -16.34 1.77 2.52
CA LEU A 207 -15.73 3.04 2.10
C LEU A 207 -15.02 2.94 0.74
N LEU A 208 -14.48 1.78 0.38
CA LEU A 208 -13.80 1.56 -0.90
C LEU A 208 -14.80 1.65 -2.07
N GLN A 209 -15.98 1.06 -1.89
CA GLN A 209 -17.03 1.12 -2.89
C GLN A 209 -17.63 2.53 -3.02
N TYR A 210 -17.67 3.27 -1.90
CA TYR A 210 -18.06 4.68 -1.93
C TYR A 210 -17.10 5.51 -2.76
N ILE A 211 -15.79 5.43 -2.51
CA ILE A 211 -14.81 6.25 -3.23
C ILE A 211 -14.80 5.92 -4.72
N GLU A 212 -14.88 4.64 -5.09
CA GLU A 212 -14.95 4.23 -6.50
C GLU A 212 -16.19 4.76 -7.19
N THR A 213 -17.34 4.77 -6.53
CA THR A 213 -18.60 5.17 -7.16
C THR A 213 -18.79 6.69 -7.20
N VAL A 214 -18.28 7.40 -6.19
CA VAL A 214 -18.51 8.85 -6.03
C VAL A 214 -17.37 9.68 -6.61
N ASP A 215 -16.11 9.40 -6.25
CA ASP A 215 -14.96 10.13 -6.80
C ASP A 215 -14.54 9.52 -8.15
N GLY A 216 -14.53 8.20 -8.24
CA GLY A 216 -14.12 7.45 -9.43
C GLY A 216 -12.77 6.78 -9.29
N ILE A 217 -12.44 5.99 -10.31
CA ILE A 217 -11.11 5.43 -10.49
C ILE A 217 -10.35 6.34 -11.44
N TRP A 218 -9.16 6.76 -11.04
CA TRP A 218 -8.29 7.60 -11.85
C TRP A 218 -7.02 6.85 -12.27
N TYR A 219 -6.43 7.26 -13.38
CA TYR A 219 -5.17 6.76 -13.89
C TYR A 219 -4.26 7.91 -14.28
N PRO A 220 -3.02 7.98 -13.75
CA PRO A 220 -2.04 8.96 -14.22
C PRO A 220 -1.46 8.53 -15.57
N GLU A 221 -1.51 9.43 -16.55
CA GLU A 221 -0.83 9.21 -17.84
C GLU A 221 0.67 8.95 -17.60
N GLY A 222 1.23 8.00 -18.35
CA GLY A 222 2.58 7.47 -18.14
C GLY A 222 2.69 6.38 -17.08
N GLY A 223 1.62 6.08 -16.34
CA GLY A 223 1.56 5.04 -15.31
C GLY A 223 1.73 5.57 -13.89
N PHE A 224 1.44 4.73 -12.90
CA PHE A 224 1.32 5.11 -11.50
C PHE A 224 2.65 5.65 -10.93
N GLN A 225 3.77 5.12 -11.40
CA GLN A 225 5.10 5.55 -10.98
C GLN A 225 5.37 7.04 -11.27
N THR A 226 4.71 7.65 -12.27
CA THR A 226 4.84 9.09 -12.58
C THR A 226 4.56 9.96 -11.36
N VAL A 227 3.59 9.59 -10.53
CA VAL A 227 3.23 10.32 -9.30
C VAL A 227 4.38 10.28 -8.30
N LEU A 228 5.00 9.11 -8.10
CA LEU A 228 6.12 8.96 -7.17
C LEU A 228 7.40 9.58 -7.69
N ARG A 229 7.62 9.57 -9.02
CA ARG A 229 8.73 10.26 -9.66
C ARG A 229 8.64 11.76 -9.39
N ALA A 230 7.48 12.37 -9.60
CA ALA A 230 7.29 13.80 -9.33
C ALA A 230 7.57 14.16 -7.85
N LEU A 231 7.10 13.34 -6.90
CA LEU A 231 7.42 13.53 -5.48
C LEU A 231 8.92 13.41 -5.20
N ALA A 232 9.60 12.47 -5.85
CA ALA A 232 11.05 12.34 -5.73
C ALA A 232 11.80 13.54 -6.31
N ASP A 233 11.35 14.07 -7.45
CA ASP A 233 11.93 15.25 -8.10
C ASP A 233 11.74 16.50 -7.22
N ILE A 234 10.58 16.66 -6.56
CA ILE A 234 10.37 17.69 -5.52
C ILE A 234 11.37 17.52 -4.37
N GLY A 235 11.57 16.28 -3.92
CA GLY A 235 12.57 15.94 -2.90
C GLY A 235 13.98 16.33 -3.33
N GLN A 236 14.38 16.00 -4.55
CA GLN A 236 15.70 16.34 -5.10
C GLN A 236 15.91 17.85 -5.18
N ARG A 237 14.90 18.61 -5.64
CA ARG A 237 14.93 20.09 -5.63
C ARG A 237 15.06 20.66 -4.21
N SER A 238 14.58 19.94 -3.21
CA SER A 238 14.70 20.26 -1.80
C SER A 238 16.01 19.74 -1.15
N GLY A 239 16.90 19.12 -1.93
CA GLY A 239 18.21 18.64 -1.46
C GLY A 239 18.28 17.19 -1.00
N VAL A 240 17.26 16.37 -1.29
CA VAL A 240 17.30 14.92 -1.03
C VAL A 240 18.29 14.23 -1.98
N GLU A 241 19.19 13.42 -1.43
CA GLU A 241 20.09 12.56 -2.20
C GLU A 241 19.48 11.15 -2.33
N TYR A 242 19.36 10.62 -3.55
CA TYR A 242 18.92 9.25 -3.81
C TYR A 242 20.10 8.37 -4.21
N ILE A 243 20.40 7.37 -3.39
CA ILE A 243 21.49 6.41 -3.57
C ILE A 243 20.88 5.07 -3.97
N LEU A 244 20.88 4.79 -5.28
CA LEU A 244 20.29 3.60 -5.88
C LEU A 244 21.30 2.44 -5.95
N ASN A 245 20.84 1.23 -6.26
CA ASN A 245 21.66 0.00 -6.35
C ASN A 245 22.51 -0.25 -5.08
N SER A 246 21.98 0.09 -3.91
CA SER A 246 22.71 0.10 -2.64
C SER A 246 21.92 -0.69 -1.59
N PRO A 247 21.87 -2.03 -1.67
CA PRO A 247 21.17 -2.85 -0.70
C PRO A 247 21.77 -2.64 0.70
N VAL A 248 20.88 -2.41 1.67
CA VAL A 248 21.24 -2.19 3.07
C VAL A 248 21.34 -3.54 3.77
N LYS A 249 22.48 -3.81 4.38
CA LYS A 249 22.76 -5.03 5.14
C LYS A 249 22.22 -4.97 6.56
N SER A 250 22.45 -3.86 7.26
CA SER A 250 21.99 -3.70 8.65
C SER A 250 21.92 -2.25 9.09
N ILE A 251 21.17 -1.99 10.17
CA ILE A 251 21.15 -0.71 10.86
C ILE A 251 22.30 -0.66 11.86
N LEU A 252 23.09 0.41 11.81
CA LEU A 252 24.15 0.66 12.77
C LEU A 252 23.57 1.26 14.04
N LEU A 253 23.90 0.67 15.20
CA LEU A 253 23.53 1.16 16.52
C LEU A 253 24.75 1.71 17.27
N ASP A 254 24.53 2.55 18.27
CA ASP A 254 25.58 2.93 19.24
C ASP A 254 26.02 1.73 20.09
N ASP A 255 27.12 1.89 20.83
CA ASP A 255 27.72 0.79 21.60
C ASP A 255 26.79 0.19 22.66
N ARG A 256 25.76 0.95 23.08
CA ARG A 256 24.73 0.52 24.04
C ARG A 256 23.47 -0.01 23.38
N GLU A 257 23.43 -0.10 22.05
CA GLU A 257 22.27 -0.53 21.25
C GLU A 257 20.99 0.28 21.52
N ARG A 258 21.12 1.55 21.92
CA ARG A 258 20.03 2.45 22.28
C ARG A 258 19.67 3.46 21.20
N PHE A 259 20.60 3.80 20.31
CA PHE A 259 20.39 4.82 19.28
C PHE A 259 20.77 4.28 17.92
N ALA A 260 19.92 4.50 16.91
CA ALA A 260 20.31 4.34 15.53
C ALA A 260 21.31 5.44 15.14
N LYS A 261 22.45 5.05 14.55
CA LYS A 261 23.53 5.97 14.13
C LYS A 261 23.83 5.93 12.62
N GLY A 262 23.16 5.07 11.86
CA GLY A 262 23.42 4.91 10.44
C GLY A 262 23.02 3.54 9.90
N ILE A 263 23.61 3.17 8.77
CA ILE A 263 23.42 1.88 8.10
C ILE A 263 24.74 1.32 7.57
N LEU A 264 24.78 0.01 7.43
CA LEU A 264 25.82 -0.75 6.73
C LEU A 264 25.24 -1.24 5.40
N LEU A 265 25.92 -0.98 4.29
CA LEU A 265 25.57 -1.53 2.97
C LEU A 265 26.18 -2.93 2.78
N GLU A 266 25.64 -3.71 1.83
CA GLU A 266 26.19 -5.05 1.52
C GLU A 266 27.63 -5.02 1.00
N ASP A 267 28.05 -3.92 0.36
CA ASP A 267 29.43 -3.71 -0.09
C ASP A 267 30.41 -3.37 1.06
N GLY A 268 29.91 -3.28 2.29
CA GLY A 268 30.68 -2.98 3.50
C GLY A 268 30.81 -1.48 3.80
N LYS A 269 30.26 -0.59 2.98
CA LYS A 269 30.29 0.85 3.23
C LYS A 269 29.32 1.21 4.36
N GLU A 270 29.80 2.02 5.29
CA GLU A 270 28.99 2.58 6.37
C GLU A 270 28.53 4.01 6.03
N LEU A 271 27.26 4.29 6.25
CA LEU A 271 26.67 5.62 6.11
C LEU A 271 26.07 6.05 7.45
N TYR A 272 26.56 7.16 7.99
CA TYR A 272 26.15 7.67 9.29
C TYR A 272 25.06 8.75 9.18
N ALA A 273 24.14 8.77 10.14
CA ALA A 273 23.09 9.78 10.25
C ALA A 273 22.63 9.96 11.71
N ASP A 274 22.00 11.10 11.98
CA ASP A 274 21.44 11.39 13.30
C ASP A 274 20.23 10.52 13.62
N LEU A 275 19.44 10.13 12.61
CA LEU A 275 18.29 9.24 12.72
C LEU A 275 18.08 8.42 11.45
N VAL A 276 17.40 7.28 11.58
CA VAL A 276 17.09 6.35 10.48
C VAL A 276 15.59 6.13 10.37
N VAL A 277 15.07 6.17 9.15
CA VAL A 277 13.68 5.80 8.83
C VAL A 277 13.67 4.58 7.92
N ILE A 278 12.96 3.53 8.28
CA ILE A 278 12.85 2.32 7.48
C ILE A 278 11.52 2.31 6.74
N ASN A 279 11.58 2.25 5.41
CA ASN A 279 10.42 2.05 4.53
C ASN A 279 10.34 0.61 3.96
N ALA A 280 11.40 -0.19 4.11
CA ALA A 280 11.36 -1.62 3.81
C ALA A 280 10.26 -2.33 4.64
N ASP A 281 9.86 -3.54 4.22
CA ASP A 281 8.88 -4.31 4.97
C ASP A 281 9.30 -4.44 6.45
N LEU A 282 8.33 -4.27 7.34
CA LEU A 282 8.61 -4.21 8.77
C LEU A 282 9.11 -5.55 9.31
N VAL A 283 8.52 -6.66 8.87
CA VAL A 283 8.90 -7.98 9.35
C VAL A 283 10.31 -8.29 8.85
N TYR A 284 10.62 -7.99 7.58
CA TYR A 284 11.98 -8.04 7.05
C TYR A 284 12.95 -7.18 7.87
N ALA A 285 12.61 -5.91 8.11
CA ALA A 285 13.47 -4.98 8.84
C ALA A 285 13.83 -5.48 10.26
N TYR A 286 12.87 -6.04 10.99
CA TYR A 286 13.11 -6.59 12.33
C TYR A 286 13.91 -7.90 12.32
N ASN A 287 13.93 -8.63 11.21
CA ASN A 287 14.56 -9.94 11.14
C ASN A 287 15.92 -9.92 10.46
N GLU A 288 16.13 -9.03 9.49
CA GLU A 288 17.33 -9.00 8.66
C GLU A 288 18.14 -7.71 8.85
N LEU A 289 17.50 -6.55 9.02
CA LEU A 289 18.22 -5.27 9.19
C LEU A 289 18.58 -4.96 10.65
N LEU A 290 17.89 -5.58 11.61
CA LEU A 290 18.08 -5.38 13.05
C LEU A 290 18.47 -6.69 13.73
N ARG A 291 19.08 -6.56 14.91
CA ARG A 291 19.36 -7.72 15.76
C ARG A 291 18.04 -8.44 16.10
N LYS A 292 18.03 -9.76 15.92
CA LYS A 292 16.86 -10.60 16.22
C LYS A 292 16.50 -10.51 17.70
N THR A 293 15.25 -10.13 17.97
CA THR A 293 14.68 -10.04 19.32
C THR A 293 13.40 -10.88 19.40
N ARG A 294 12.81 -11.00 20.60
CA ARG A 294 11.46 -11.58 20.76
C ARG A 294 10.43 -10.91 19.83
N ARG A 295 10.54 -9.59 19.63
CA ARG A 295 9.64 -8.85 18.74
C ARG A 295 9.78 -9.26 17.28
N SER A 296 10.99 -9.56 16.83
CA SER A 296 11.23 -10.07 15.47
C SER A 296 10.47 -11.38 15.23
N HIS A 297 10.46 -12.27 16.22
CA HIS A 297 9.69 -13.50 16.20
C HIS A 297 8.18 -13.25 16.28
N ASP A 298 7.71 -12.42 17.22
CA ASP A 298 6.29 -12.10 17.38
C ASP A 298 5.69 -11.46 16.11
N LEU A 299 6.48 -10.68 15.36
CA LEU A 299 6.06 -10.08 14.09
C LEU A 299 5.90 -11.12 12.97
N LYS A 300 6.80 -12.11 12.86
CA LYS A 300 6.69 -13.21 11.89
C LYS A 300 5.43 -14.06 12.10
N GLN A 301 4.98 -14.18 13.35
CA GLN A 301 3.77 -14.93 13.70
C GLN A 301 2.47 -14.15 13.44
N ARG A 302 2.54 -12.86 13.06
CA ARG A 302 1.32 -12.09 12.77
C ARG A 302 0.70 -12.56 11.45
N PRO A 303 -0.64 -12.53 11.33
CA PRO A 303 -1.29 -12.89 10.08
C PRO A 303 -0.90 -11.94 8.94
N ALA A 304 -0.37 -12.49 7.85
CA ALA A 304 -0.07 -11.78 6.61
C ALA A 304 -1.32 -11.70 5.72
N SER A 305 -1.28 -10.78 4.75
CA SER A 305 -2.23 -10.73 3.64
C SER A 305 -2.01 -11.88 2.66
N CYS A 306 -2.84 -11.96 1.61
CA CYS A 306 -2.59 -12.85 0.48
C CYS A 306 -1.37 -12.40 -0.35
N SER A 307 -0.94 -13.26 -1.26
CA SER A 307 -0.01 -12.92 -2.33
C SER A 307 -0.74 -12.90 -3.69
N SER A 308 0.01 -12.85 -4.79
CA SER A 308 -0.53 -12.96 -6.14
C SER A 308 0.43 -13.66 -7.09
N ILE A 309 -0.15 -14.31 -8.10
CA ILE A 309 0.51 -14.57 -9.38
C ILE A 309 0.07 -13.44 -10.32
N SER A 310 1.03 -12.67 -10.82
CA SER A 310 0.79 -11.56 -11.75
C SER A 310 1.38 -11.87 -13.12
N PHE A 311 0.57 -11.72 -14.16
CA PHE A 311 0.99 -11.87 -15.55
C PHE A 311 1.03 -10.52 -16.25
N PHE A 312 2.10 -10.27 -16.99
CA PHE A 312 2.30 -9.08 -17.81
C PHE A 312 2.36 -9.52 -19.27
N TRP A 313 1.25 -9.32 -19.97
CA TRP A 313 0.98 -9.86 -21.29
C TRP A 313 1.01 -8.77 -22.36
N SER A 314 1.82 -9.01 -23.38
CA SER A 314 1.89 -8.17 -24.58
C SER A 314 1.08 -8.83 -25.69
N PHE A 315 -0.05 -8.23 -26.07
CA PHE A 315 -0.83 -8.66 -27.22
C PHE A 315 -0.45 -7.87 -28.46
N ASP A 316 -0.45 -8.50 -29.65
CA ASP A 316 -0.17 -7.83 -30.93
C ASP A 316 -1.37 -7.12 -31.54
N GLU A 317 -2.53 -7.22 -30.91
CA GLU A 317 -3.78 -6.63 -31.36
C GLU A 317 -4.59 -6.02 -30.20
N LYS A 318 -5.72 -5.38 -30.54
CA LYS A 318 -6.69 -4.88 -29.58
C LYS A 318 -7.61 -6.01 -29.12
N LEU A 319 -7.91 -6.08 -27.82
CA LEU A 319 -8.88 -7.01 -27.26
C LEU A 319 -10.24 -6.30 -27.16
N PRO A 320 -11.19 -6.55 -28.09
CA PRO A 320 -12.53 -5.98 -27.99
C PRO A 320 -13.26 -6.50 -26.74
N HIS A 321 -14.33 -5.81 -26.35
CA HIS A 321 -15.20 -6.14 -25.18
C HIS A 321 -14.58 -5.92 -23.79
N LEU A 322 -13.27 -6.08 -23.62
CA LEU A 322 -12.58 -5.73 -22.38
C LEU A 322 -12.43 -4.22 -22.24
N GLN A 323 -12.63 -3.73 -21.02
CA GLN A 323 -12.40 -2.33 -20.64
C GLN A 323 -11.02 -2.16 -20.00
N ALA A 324 -10.70 -0.94 -19.55
CA ALA A 324 -9.46 -0.65 -18.82
C ALA A 324 -9.28 -1.51 -17.56
N HIS A 325 -10.39 -1.80 -16.87
CA HIS A 325 -10.41 -2.56 -15.64
C HIS A 325 -11.51 -3.61 -15.72
N ASN A 326 -11.17 -4.87 -15.45
CA ASN A 326 -12.11 -5.99 -15.50
C ASN A 326 -11.86 -6.92 -14.31
N ILE A 327 -12.93 -7.42 -13.71
CA ILE A 327 -12.90 -8.37 -12.61
C ILE A 327 -13.64 -9.62 -13.05
N PHE A 328 -13.01 -10.77 -12.96
CA PHE A 328 -13.62 -12.06 -13.23
C PHE A 328 -13.86 -12.76 -11.89
N LEU A 329 -15.12 -13.00 -11.56
CA LEU A 329 -15.48 -13.62 -10.27
C LEU A 329 -15.57 -15.14 -10.37
N ALA A 330 -15.05 -15.84 -9.36
CA ALA A 330 -15.22 -17.28 -9.21
C ALA A 330 -16.70 -17.66 -9.10
N GLU A 331 -17.05 -18.86 -9.58
CA GLU A 331 -18.39 -19.41 -9.41
C GLU A 331 -18.70 -19.64 -7.92
N GLU A 332 -17.83 -20.41 -7.27
CA GLU A 332 -17.83 -20.65 -5.84
C GLU A 332 -17.12 -19.50 -5.09
N TYR A 333 -17.77 -18.32 -5.09
CA TYR A 333 -17.20 -17.07 -4.56
C TYR A 333 -16.61 -17.24 -3.16
N ARG A 334 -17.37 -17.76 -2.19
CA ARG A 334 -16.88 -17.96 -0.82
C ARG A 334 -15.72 -18.96 -0.74
N ARG A 335 -15.80 -20.09 -1.45
CA ARG A 335 -14.76 -21.11 -1.46
C ARG A 335 -13.44 -20.54 -1.97
N SER A 336 -13.48 -19.69 -3.00
CA SER A 336 -12.27 -19.04 -3.54
C SER A 336 -11.56 -18.18 -2.50
N PHE A 337 -12.29 -17.45 -1.65
CA PHE A 337 -11.71 -16.69 -0.54
C PHE A 337 -11.20 -17.60 0.57
N ASP A 338 -11.94 -18.63 0.95
CA ASP A 338 -11.53 -19.55 2.02
C ASP A 338 -10.22 -20.27 1.64
N ALA A 339 -10.06 -20.67 0.38
CA ALA A 339 -8.81 -21.25 -0.14
C ALA A 339 -7.61 -20.30 0.02
N ILE A 340 -7.76 -19.01 -0.30
CA ILE A 340 -6.67 -18.03 -0.21
C ILE A 340 -6.34 -17.69 1.26
N PHE A 341 -7.37 -17.39 2.05
CA PHE A 341 -7.19 -16.73 3.35
C PHE A 341 -7.18 -17.68 4.54
N GLU A 342 -7.79 -18.86 4.44
CA GLU A 342 -7.80 -19.87 5.50
C GLU A 342 -6.84 -21.02 5.24
N GLU A 343 -6.75 -21.45 3.97
CA GLU A 343 -5.95 -22.62 3.59
C GLU A 343 -4.59 -22.24 3.01
N HIS A 344 -4.41 -20.97 2.61
CA HIS A 344 -3.20 -20.45 1.99
C HIS A 344 -2.81 -21.18 0.69
N LEU A 345 -3.82 -21.50 -0.13
CA LEU A 345 -3.69 -22.21 -1.40
C LEU A 345 -4.10 -21.35 -2.60
N MET A 346 -3.86 -21.88 -3.79
CA MET A 346 -4.44 -21.41 -5.03
C MET A 346 -5.86 -21.97 -5.17
N PRO A 347 -6.89 -21.13 -5.41
CA PRO A 347 -8.23 -21.62 -5.73
C PRO A 347 -8.25 -22.42 -7.04
N ASP A 348 -9.04 -23.50 -7.09
CA ASP A 348 -9.29 -24.25 -8.32
C ASP A 348 -9.90 -23.35 -9.41
N GLU A 349 -10.81 -22.46 -9.00
CA GLU A 349 -11.39 -21.40 -9.82
C GLU A 349 -11.14 -20.03 -9.17
N PRO A 350 -10.08 -19.32 -9.56
CA PRO A 350 -9.74 -18.06 -8.95
C PRO A 350 -10.64 -16.92 -9.45
N SER A 351 -10.99 -16.01 -8.54
CA SER A 351 -11.37 -14.65 -8.97
C SER A 351 -10.10 -13.90 -9.35
N PHE A 352 -10.08 -13.17 -10.46
CA PHE A 352 -8.88 -12.44 -10.90
C PHE A 352 -9.22 -11.09 -11.52
N TYR A 353 -8.23 -10.21 -11.55
CA TYR A 353 -8.33 -8.85 -12.05
C TYR A 353 -7.51 -8.69 -13.32
N VAL A 354 -8.05 -8.00 -14.32
CA VAL A 354 -7.38 -7.69 -15.59
C VAL A 354 -7.39 -6.18 -15.80
N ASN A 355 -6.20 -5.59 -15.86
CA ASN A 355 -5.96 -4.20 -16.23
C ASN A 355 -5.42 -4.12 -17.66
N ILE A 356 -5.92 -3.17 -18.45
CA ILE A 356 -5.43 -2.88 -19.79
C ILE A 356 -5.12 -1.38 -19.85
N PRO A 357 -3.92 -0.94 -19.41
CA PRO A 357 -3.63 0.49 -19.26
C PRO A 357 -3.69 1.22 -20.61
N SER A 358 -3.41 0.49 -21.71
CA SER A 358 -3.50 1.02 -23.09
C SER A 358 -4.91 1.42 -23.55
N LYS A 359 -5.97 1.09 -22.78
CA LYS A 359 -7.34 1.59 -23.01
C LYS A 359 -7.55 3.01 -22.48
N VAL A 360 -6.79 3.42 -21.46
CA VAL A 360 -6.87 4.74 -20.84
C VAL A 360 -5.73 5.64 -21.32
N ASP A 361 -4.53 5.07 -21.44
CA ASP A 361 -3.33 5.76 -21.89
C ASP A 361 -2.72 5.03 -23.10
N PRO A 362 -2.90 5.56 -24.33
CA PRO A 362 -2.36 4.96 -25.56
C PRO A 362 -0.85 4.76 -25.56
N THR A 363 -0.09 5.45 -24.70
CA THR A 363 1.36 5.30 -24.60
C THR A 363 1.80 4.02 -23.90
N ALA A 364 0.88 3.27 -23.29
CA ALA A 364 1.18 2.03 -22.60
C ALA A 364 1.47 0.83 -23.53
N ALA A 365 1.13 0.93 -24.82
CA ALA A 365 1.43 -0.12 -25.79
C ALA A 365 1.65 0.48 -27.19
N PRO A 366 2.32 -0.24 -28.12
CA PRO A 366 2.44 0.22 -29.49
C PRO A 366 1.06 0.42 -30.17
N PRO A 367 0.94 1.27 -31.20
CA PRO A 367 -0.32 1.48 -31.91
C PRO A 367 -0.95 0.17 -32.40
N GLY A 368 -2.26 0.02 -32.15
CA GLY A 368 -3.01 -1.20 -32.52
C GLY A 368 -2.83 -2.40 -31.58
N LYS A 369 -1.98 -2.29 -30.56
CA LYS A 369 -1.63 -3.38 -29.63
C LYS A 369 -2.13 -3.11 -28.22
N GLU A 370 -2.05 -4.10 -27.33
CA GLU A 370 -2.45 -3.94 -25.92
C GLU A 370 -1.42 -4.53 -24.94
N ALA A 371 -1.11 -3.74 -23.92
CA ALA A 371 -0.48 -4.21 -22.70
C ALA A 371 -1.59 -4.66 -21.75
N VAL A 372 -1.47 -5.84 -21.15
CA VAL A 372 -2.44 -6.42 -20.23
C VAL A 372 -1.72 -6.87 -18.96
N VAL A 373 -2.24 -6.49 -17.80
CA VAL A 373 -1.79 -6.98 -16.50
C VAL A 373 -2.91 -7.84 -15.90
N VAL A 374 -2.62 -9.09 -15.60
CA VAL A 374 -3.54 -9.97 -14.87
C VAL A 374 -3.01 -10.20 -13.47
N LEU A 375 -3.84 -9.98 -12.45
CA LEU A 375 -3.52 -10.27 -11.06
C LEU A 375 -4.45 -11.37 -10.54
N VAL A 376 -3.85 -12.49 -10.15
CA VAL A 376 -4.54 -13.66 -9.61
C VAL A 376 -4.15 -13.83 -8.14
N PRO A 377 -5.05 -13.54 -7.18
CA PRO A 377 -4.77 -13.68 -5.77
C PRO A 377 -4.54 -15.15 -5.36
N VAL A 378 -3.53 -15.39 -4.52
CA VAL A 378 -3.15 -16.72 -4.02
C VAL A 378 -2.74 -16.63 -2.55
N GLY A 379 -2.72 -17.75 -1.83
CA GLY A 379 -2.10 -17.83 -0.51
C GLY A 379 -0.66 -17.30 -0.49
N HIS A 380 -0.25 -16.73 0.65
CA HIS A 380 1.15 -16.32 0.86
C HIS A 380 2.05 -17.54 1.12
N LEU A 381 3.37 -17.36 1.04
CA LEU A 381 4.34 -18.45 1.28
C LEU A 381 4.28 -18.93 2.72
N THR A 382 4.28 -20.24 2.93
CA THR A 382 4.36 -20.88 4.23
C THR A 382 5.64 -21.71 4.30
N SER A 383 6.09 -22.05 5.50
CA SER A 383 7.28 -22.90 5.71
C SER A 383 7.19 -24.29 5.06
N GLU A 384 5.99 -24.70 4.66
CA GLU A 384 5.75 -25.95 3.92
C GLU A 384 5.96 -25.79 2.39
N ASN A 385 6.18 -24.56 1.89
CA ASN A 385 6.21 -24.17 0.48
C ASN A 385 7.56 -23.53 0.01
N GLU A 386 8.68 -23.71 0.75
CA GLU A 386 9.98 -23.01 0.56
C GLU A 386 11.14 -23.82 -0.12
N THR A 387 10.91 -25.01 -0.68
CA THR A 387 11.98 -25.92 -1.16
C THR A 387 12.23 -25.91 -2.69
N GLN A 388 13.38 -26.40 -3.16
CA GLN A 388 13.68 -26.52 -4.62
C GLN A 388 12.71 -27.44 -5.38
N LEU A 389 12.11 -28.43 -4.70
CA LEU A 389 11.01 -29.22 -5.28
C LEU A 389 9.74 -28.37 -5.49
N GLU A 390 9.63 -27.19 -4.89
CA GLU A 390 8.54 -26.24 -5.09
C GLU A 390 8.73 -25.27 -6.26
N GLU A 391 9.94 -24.95 -6.72
CA GLU A 391 10.10 -24.13 -7.95
C GLU A 391 9.37 -24.79 -9.14
N GLN A 392 9.56 -26.11 -9.31
CA GLN A 392 8.85 -26.88 -10.32
C GLN A 392 7.32 -26.95 -10.07
N LYS A 393 6.89 -26.95 -8.80
CA LYS A 393 5.45 -26.84 -8.47
C LYS A 393 4.91 -25.47 -8.83
N TRP A 394 5.66 -24.39 -8.59
CA TRP A 394 5.29 -23.03 -8.95
C TRP A 394 5.22 -22.85 -10.45
N ASP A 395 6.17 -23.37 -11.23
CA ASP A 395 6.10 -23.34 -12.69
C ASP A 395 4.84 -24.06 -13.21
N THR A 396 4.53 -25.22 -12.62
CA THR A 396 3.31 -25.97 -12.95
C THR A 396 2.07 -25.17 -12.58
N LEU A 397 2.03 -24.59 -11.38
CA LEU A 397 0.92 -23.79 -10.88
C LEU A 397 0.70 -22.52 -11.72
N VAL A 398 1.76 -21.83 -12.09
CA VAL A 398 1.75 -20.66 -12.98
C VAL A 398 1.20 -21.06 -14.34
N SER A 399 1.68 -22.16 -14.92
CA SER A 399 1.22 -22.65 -16.22
C SER A 399 -0.27 -23.04 -16.19
N GLN A 400 -0.72 -23.73 -15.15
CA GLN A 400 -2.13 -24.07 -14.95
C GLN A 400 -3.00 -22.82 -14.78
N THR A 401 -2.57 -21.91 -13.90
CA THR A 401 -3.26 -20.63 -13.65
C THR A 401 -3.38 -19.81 -14.95
N ARG A 402 -2.30 -19.76 -15.73
CA ARG A 402 -2.27 -19.11 -17.04
C ARG A 402 -3.35 -19.68 -17.98
N GLN A 403 -3.49 -21.01 -18.05
CA GLN A 403 -4.54 -21.61 -18.88
C GLN A 403 -5.93 -21.24 -18.36
N ILE A 404 -6.18 -21.39 -17.05
CA ILE A 404 -7.47 -21.08 -16.43
C ILE A 404 -7.89 -19.63 -16.71
N VAL A 405 -6.98 -18.68 -16.55
CA VAL A 405 -7.25 -17.26 -16.82
C VAL A 405 -7.59 -17.04 -18.29
N LEU A 406 -6.78 -17.54 -19.22
CA LEU A 406 -7.03 -17.35 -20.66
C LEU A 406 -8.36 -17.98 -21.09
N ASP A 407 -8.64 -19.20 -20.63
CA ASP A 407 -9.90 -19.90 -20.91
C ASP A 407 -11.10 -19.15 -20.32
N THR A 408 -10.96 -18.61 -19.11
CA THR A 408 -12.02 -17.84 -18.46
C THR A 408 -12.32 -16.54 -19.20
N ILE A 409 -11.28 -15.82 -19.65
CA ILE A 409 -11.46 -14.60 -20.45
C ILE A 409 -12.17 -14.94 -21.76
N GLU A 410 -11.71 -15.94 -22.50
CA GLU A 410 -12.34 -16.36 -23.77
C GLU A 410 -13.80 -16.78 -23.57
N ALA A 411 -14.07 -17.63 -22.59
CA ALA A 411 -15.40 -18.18 -22.33
C ALA A 411 -16.43 -17.10 -21.95
N ARG A 412 -16.04 -16.10 -21.14
CA ARG A 412 -16.97 -15.10 -20.59
C ARG A 412 -17.09 -13.84 -21.43
N THR A 413 -16.09 -13.51 -22.25
CA THR A 413 -16.11 -12.31 -23.08
C THR A 413 -16.45 -12.60 -24.55
N GLY A 414 -16.40 -13.87 -24.96
CA GLY A 414 -16.54 -14.28 -26.35
C GLY A 414 -15.28 -14.04 -27.21
N LEU A 415 -14.18 -13.54 -26.62
CA LEU A 415 -12.88 -13.49 -27.27
C LEU A 415 -12.42 -14.90 -27.66
N GLN A 416 -11.65 -15.00 -28.74
CA GLN A 416 -11.19 -16.27 -29.29
C GLN A 416 -9.73 -16.16 -29.71
N GLY A 417 -8.92 -17.15 -29.34
CA GLY A 417 -7.55 -17.28 -29.80
C GLY A 417 -6.59 -16.30 -29.14
N LEU A 418 -6.71 -16.04 -27.84
CA LEU A 418 -5.79 -15.17 -27.08
C LEU A 418 -4.36 -15.72 -27.10
N ARG A 419 -4.20 -17.03 -26.96
CA ARG A 419 -2.89 -17.71 -26.90
C ARG A 419 -1.96 -17.38 -28.08
N PRO A 420 -2.37 -17.54 -29.35
CA PRO A 420 -1.50 -17.21 -30.49
C PRO A 420 -1.22 -15.71 -30.65
N ARG A 421 -1.99 -14.83 -30.02
CA ARG A 421 -1.85 -13.36 -30.07
C ARG A 421 -0.95 -12.81 -28.97
N LEU A 422 -0.59 -13.65 -28.00
CA LEU A 422 0.32 -13.30 -26.93
C LEU A 422 1.76 -13.33 -27.44
N VAL A 423 2.38 -12.16 -27.57
CA VAL A 423 3.74 -12.01 -28.12
C VAL A 423 4.81 -12.17 -27.05
N HIS A 424 4.55 -11.62 -25.86
CA HIS A 424 5.46 -11.69 -24.72
C HIS A 424 4.68 -11.87 -23.42
N GLU A 425 5.31 -12.60 -22.50
CA GLU A 425 4.81 -12.85 -21.16
C GLU A 425 5.94 -12.64 -20.16
N MET A 426 5.65 -11.90 -19.10
CA MET A 426 6.46 -11.88 -17.88
C MET A 426 5.55 -12.26 -16.71
N VAL A 427 6.10 -12.91 -15.70
CA VAL A 427 5.34 -13.39 -14.54
C VAL A 427 6.05 -12.98 -13.27
N GLU A 428 5.27 -12.56 -12.27
CA GLU A 428 5.73 -12.39 -10.89
C GLU A 428 4.90 -13.29 -9.97
N THR A 429 5.59 -14.06 -9.13
CA THR A 429 4.98 -15.01 -8.19
C THR A 429 5.25 -14.57 -6.75
N PRO A 430 4.65 -15.23 -5.73
CA PRO A 430 4.97 -14.92 -4.34
C PRO A 430 6.48 -14.98 -4.03
N LEU A 431 7.23 -15.89 -4.65
CA LEU A 431 8.69 -15.97 -4.55
C LEU A 431 9.35 -14.71 -5.12
N THR A 432 8.93 -14.27 -6.30
CA THR A 432 9.44 -13.02 -6.90
C THR A 432 9.17 -11.82 -6.00
N TRP A 433 8.00 -11.73 -5.38
CA TRP A 433 7.64 -10.64 -4.47
C TRP A 433 8.49 -10.63 -3.20
N GLU A 434 8.78 -11.80 -2.65
CA GLU A 434 9.67 -11.98 -1.49
C GLU A 434 11.11 -11.55 -1.83
N GLU A 435 11.69 -12.11 -2.89
CA GLU A 435 13.07 -11.83 -3.29
C GLU A 435 13.26 -10.39 -3.77
N LYS A 436 12.38 -9.91 -4.65
CA LYS A 436 12.53 -8.61 -5.30
C LYS A 436 12.30 -7.48 -4.31
N TYR A 437 11.30 -7.55 -3.44
CA TYR A 437 10.92 -6.42 -2.57
C TYR A 437 11.08 -6.68 -1.07
N ASN A 438 11.72 -7.79 -0.69
CA ASN A 438 11.90 -8.21 0.69
C ASN A 438 10.56 -8.31 1.46
N LEU A 439 9.50 -8.76 0.80
CA LEU A 439 8.19 -8.88 1.41
C LEU A 439 8.09 -10.20 2.18
N ASP A 440 7.81 -10.13 3.48
CA ASP A 440 7.57 -11.32 4.32
C ASP A 440 6.55 -12.25 3.66
N ARG A 441 6.97 -13.49 3.40
CA ARG A 441 6.14 -14.56 2.80
C ARG A 441 5.58 -14.20 1.42
N GLY A 442 6.22 -13.27 0.70
CA GLY A 442 5.73 -12.76 -0.57
C GLY A 442 4.38 -12.04 -0.47
N ALA A 443 3.96 -11.59 0.71
CA ALA A 443 2.64 -11.00 0.91
C ALA A 443 2.56 -9.58 0.30
N ILE A 444 1.82 -9.43 -0.80
CA ILE A 444 1.84 -8.21 -1.62
C ILE A 444 1.24 -6.98 -0.93
N LEU A 445 0.44 -7.17 0.14
CA LEU A 445 -0.14 -6.10 0.96
C LEU A 445 0.44 -6.06 2.39
N GLY A 446 1.49 -6.85 2.66
CA GLY A 446 2.16 -6.94 3.97
C GLY A 446 1.28 -7.58 5.05
N LEU A 447 1.41 -7.09 6.29
CA LEU A 447 0.56 -7.52 7.41
C LEU A 447 -0.92 -7.28 7.12
N SER A 448 -1.75 -8.29 7.37
CA SER A 448 -3.20 -8.25 7.17
C SER A 448 -3.87 -7.03 7.80
N HIS A 449 -5.03 -6.65 7.27
CA HIS A 449 -5.85 -5.53 7.77
C HIS A 449 -7.02 -5.99 8.63
N SER A 450 -6.85 -7.14 9.29
CA SER A 450 -7.76 -7.64 10.30
C SER A 450 -7.89 -6.65 11.48
N PHE A 451 -8.97 -6.78 12.24
CA PHE A 451 -9.25 -5.89 13.39
C PHE A 451 -8.06 -5.77 14.37
N PHE A 452 -7.31 -6.86 14.58
CA PHE A 452 -6.14 -6.91 15.47
C PHE A 452 -4.82 -6.44 14.81
N ASN A 453 -4.86 -5.95 13.57
CA ASN A 453 -3.70 -5.42 12.85
C ASN A 453 -3.95 -4.02 12.24
N VAL A 454 -4.95 -3.29 12.75
CA VAL A 454 -5.24 -1.89 12.40
C VAL A 454 -5.17 -0.98 13.63
N LEU A 455 -5.10 0.33 13.39
CA LEU A 455 -5.06 1.37 14.43
C LEU A 455 -3.99 1.07 15.51
N SER A 456 -4.37 1.11 16.79
CA SER A 456 -3.44 0.88 17.92
C SER A 456 -2.81 -0.52 17.95
N PHE A 457 -3.38 -1.51 17.23
CA PHE A 457 -2.82 -2.86 17.16
C PHE A 457 -1.86 -3.05 15.98
N ARG A 458 -1.90 -2.14 14.99
CA ARG A 458 -0.92 -2.10 13.91
C ARG A 458 0.46 -1.70 14.46
N PRO A 459 1.57 -2.20 13.87
CA PRO A 459 2.89 -1.78 14.33
C PRO A 459 3.10 -0.26 14.23
N LYS A 460 3.79 0.26 15.23
CA LYS A 460 4.01 1.70 15.42
C LYS A 460 5.08 2.23 14.46
N THR A 461 5.02 3.53 14.22
CA THR A 461 5.93 4.32 13.38
C THR A 461 7.29 4.63 14.03
N LYS A 462 7.50 4.25 15.29
CA LYS A 462 8.75 4.44 16.04
C LYS A 462 9.13 3.17 16.76
N HIS A 463 10.43 2.82 16.75
CA HIS A 463 10.93 1.69 17.51
C HIS A 463 10.77 1.96 19.03
N PRO A 464 10.30 0.98 19.82
CA PRO A 464 10.06 1.17 21.26
C PRO A 464 11.34 1.40 22.09
N ASP A 465 12.43 0.73 21.70
CA ASP A 465 13.61 0.50 22.53
C ASP A 465 14.86 1.15 21.93
N ILE A 466 14.80 1.48 20.63
CA ILE A 466 15.90 2.09 19.87
C ILE A 466 15.42 3.49 19.52
N GLU A 467 16.05 4.47 20.14
CA GLU A 467 15.77 5.87 19.88
C GLU A 467 16.25 6.24 18.47
N ARG A 468 15.56 7.22 17.87
CA ARG A 468 15.87 7.75 16.53
C ARG A 468 15.75 6.73 15.38
N LEU A 469 14.99 5.66 15.62
CA LEU A 469 14.62 4.68 14.61
C LEU A 469 13.10 4.73 14.36
N TYR A 470 12.73 5.04 13.13
CA TYR A 470 11.35 5.21 12.71
C TYR A 470 11.00 4.27 11.56
N PHE A 471 9.71 4.09 11.33
CA PHE A 471 9.17 3.22 10.29
C PHE A 471 8.08 3.96 9.52
N VAL A 472 8.04 3.75 8.21
CA VAL A 472 7.03 4.30 7.31
C VAL A 472 6.65 3.26 6.25
N GLY A 473 5.52 3.43 5.59
CA GLY A 473 5.06 2.56 4.51
C GLY A 473 4.07 1.49 4.97
N ALA A 474 3.77 0.56 4.06
CA ALA A 474 2.57 -0.27 4.15
C ALA A 474 2.48 -1.15 5.40
N SER A 475 3.63 -1.60 5.95
CA SER A 475 3.68 -2.55 7.07
C SER A 475 3.58 -1.89 8.45
N THR A 476 3.39 -0.56 8.48
CA THR A 476 3.16 0.22 9.71
C THR A 476 1.87 1.03 9.65
N HIS A 477 1.54 1.71 10.75
CA HIS A 477 0.39 2.64 10.79
C HIS A 477 0.56 3.75 9.75
N PRO A 478 -0.44 4.04 8.90
CA PRO A 478 -1.84 3.59 8.99
C PRO A 478 -2.15 2.27 8.27
N GLY A 479 -1.40 1.88 7.23
CA GLY A 479 -1.70 0.67 6.48
C GLY A 479 -1.18 0.65 5.05
N THR A 480 -1.75 -0.26 4.26
CA THR A 480 -1.40 -0.51 2.86
C THR A 480 -2.18 0.42 1.92
N GLY A 481 -1.68 0.57 0.70
CA GLY A 481 -2.20 1.50 -0.31
C GLY A 481 -1.35 2.76 -0.43
N VAL A 482 -1.17 3.24 -1.66
CA VAL A 482 -0.35 4.44 -1.94
C VAL A 482 -0.86 5.67 -1.17
N PRO A 483 -2.15 6.07 -1.23
CA PRO A 483 -2.63 7.24 -0.47
C PRO A 483 -2.44 7.06 1.04
N VAL A 484 -2.59 5.83 1.55
CA VAL A 484 -2.37 5.52 2.98
C VAL A 484 -0.89 5.66 3.34
N CYS A 485 0.03 5.26 2.47
CA CYS A 485 1.46 5.47 2.66
C CYS A 485 1.84 6.96 2.63
N LEU A 486 1.21 7.75 1.76
CA LEU A 486 1.40 9.21 1.71
C LEU A 486 0.88 9.88 3.00
N ALA A 487 -0.31 9.51 3.47
CA ALA A 487 -0.83 9.98 4.75
C ALA A 487 0.08 9.55 5.94
N GLY A 488 0.58 8.31 5.92
CA GLY A 488 1.54 7.81 6.90
C GLY A 488 2.85 8.58 6.90
N SER A 489 3.36 8.97 5.72
CA SER A 489 4.58 9.77 5.60
C SER A 489 4.49 11.11 6.33
N LYS A 490 3.30 11.74 6.31
CA LYS A 490 3.01 12.97 7.05
C LYS A 490 3.05 12.74 8.55
N LEU A 491 2.40 11.68 9.05
CA LEU A 491 2.40 11.33 10.47
C LEU A 491 3.81 11.04 11.01
N VAL A 492 4.60 10.28 10.26
CA VAL A 492 5.99 9.95 10.62
C VAL A 492 6.85 11.20 10.63
N THR A 493 6.71 12.06 9.62
CA THR A 493 7.47 13.32 9.54
C THR A 493 7.17 14.23 10.73
N GLN A 494 5.89 14.42 11.06
CA GLN A 494 5.48 15.21 12.22
C GLN A 494 6.07 14.64 13.52
N GLN A 495 5.99 13.32 13.70
CA GLN A 495 6.56 12.67 14.88
C GLN A 495 8.08 12.86 14.97
N ILE A 496 8.81 12.76 13.86
CA ILE A 496 10.27 12.99 13.82
C ILE A 496 10.60 14.43 14.21
N VAL A 497 9.90 15.42 13.64
CA VAL A 497 10.12 16.84 13.94
C VAL A 497 9.83 17.15 15.41
N GLU A 498 8.73 16.65 15.95
CA GLU A 498 8.36 16.80 17.36
C GLU A 498 9.42 16.18 18.29
N ASP A 499 9.82 14.93 18.04
CA ASP A 499 10.85 14.23 18.81
C ASP A 499 12.21 14.95 18.74
N TRP A 500 12.57 15.46 17.55
CA TRP A 500 13.83 16.16 17.33
C TRP A 500 13.89 17.49 18.09
N ASN A 501 12.81 18.29 18.03
CA ASN A 501 12.70 19.55 18.74
C ASN A 501 12.71 19.36 20.27
N MET A 502 11.98 18.35 20.78
CA MET A 502 12.03 18.00 22.21
C MET A 502 13.43 17.59 22.66
N GLY A 503 14.17 16.85 21.84
CA GLY A 503 15.55 16.47 22.12
C GLY A 503 16.50 17.68 22.22
N ILE A 504 16.28 18.71 21.40
CA ILE A 504 17.04 19.97 21.47
C ILE A 504 16.72 20.71 22.78
N GLU A 505 15.45 20.85 23.13
CA GLU A 505 15.02 21.55 24.36
C GLU A 505 15.57 20.87 25.62
N GLN A 506 15.55 19.54 25.69
CA GLN A 506 16.12 18.80 26.81
C GLN A 506 17.63 19.05 26.93
N LYS A 507 18.39 18.97 25.82
CA LYS A 507 19.84 19.27 25.83
C LYS A 507 20.12 20.71 26.27
N SER A 508 19.32 21.68 25.82
CA SER A 508 19.45 23.08 26.23
C SER A 508 19.23 23.26 27.73
N ARG A 509 18.23 22.59 28.31
CA ARG A 509 17.96 22.63 29.75
C ARG A 509 19.06 21.97 30.57
N THR A 510 19.55 20.80 30.16
CA THR A 510 20.65 20.11 30.85
C THR A 510 21.94 20.93 30.79
N GLY A 511 22.24 21.54 29.63
CA GLY A 511 23.37 22.45 29.47
C GLY A 511 23.28 23.66 30.40
N PHE A 512 22.11 24.31 30.46
CA PHE A 512 21.86 25.44 31.36
C PHE A 512 22.04 25.06 32.84
N ILE A 513 21.49 23.92 33.27
CA ILE A 513 21.65 23.43 34.64
C ILE A 513 23.12 23.17 34.96
N LEU A 514 23.86 22.53 34.05
CA LEU A 514 25.29 22.25 34.24
C LEU A 514 26.11 23.54 34.34
N THR A 515 25.81 24.55 33.52
CA THR A 515 26.46 25.87 33.60
C THR A 515 26.18 26.57 34.93
N VAL A 516 24.93 26.52 35.42
CA VAL A 516 24.56 27.09 36.72
C VAL A 516 25.28 26.37 37.86
N VAL A 517 25.34 25.03 37.84
CA VAL A 517 26.05 24.24 38.85
C VAL A 517 27.55 24.55 38.84
N MET A 518 28.18 24.64 37.67
CA MET A 518 29.59 24.99 37.53
C MET A 518 29.88 26.43 37.99
N ALA A 519 28.99 27.38 37.71
CA ALA A 519 29.12 28.76 38.19
C ALA A 519 29.01 28.84 39.73
N LEU A 520 28.09 28.08 40.34
CA LEU A 520 27.94 28.00 41.79
C LEU A 520 29.16 27.33 42.45
N LEU A 521 29.71 26.27 41.84
CA LEU A 521 30.95 25.64 42.29
C LEU A 521 32.15 26.58 42.20
N ALA A 522 32.28 27.34 41.11
CA ALA A 522 33.35 28.33 40.95
C ALA A 522 33.23 29.47 41.98
N LEU A 523 32.02 29.93 42.28
CA LEU A 523 31.75 30.89 43.36
C LEU A 523 32.12 30.33 44.73
N ALA A 524 31.77 29.07 45.02
CA ALA A 524 32.11 28.41 46.28
C ALA A 524 33.63 28.25 46.45
N VAL A 525 34.35 27.85 45.39
CA VAL A 525 35.82 27.75 45.40
C VAL A 525 36.46 29.13 45.57
N SER A 526 35.97 30.17 44.89
CA SER A 526 36.41 31.56 45.09
C SER A 526 36.20 32.06 46.52
N PHE A 527 35.10 31.66 47.17
CA PHE A 527 34.80 32.03 48.55
C PHE A 527 35.73 31.32 49.54
N LEU A 528 36.06 30.05 49.29
CA LEU A 528 37.02 29.26 50.07
C LEU A 528 38.46 29.76 49.90
N TRP A 529 38.83 30.27 48.72
CA TRP A 529 40.18 30.80 48.46
C TRP A 529 40.42 32.21 49.01
N LYS A 530 39.37 32.97 49.35
CA LYS A 530 39.47 34.27 50.04
C LYS A 530 39.62 34.17 51.56
N GLN A 531 39.57 32.96 52.13
CA GLN A 531 39.72 32.71 53.57
C GLN A 531 41.11 32.14 53.96
N HIS A 532 42.02 32.02 53.00
CA HIS A 532 43.45 31.82 53.21
C HIS A 532 44.22 33.04 52.69
#